data_AF-A0A9E1K9D4-F1
#
_entry.id   AF-A0A9E1K9D4-F1
#
_cell.length_a   1.000
_cell.length_b   1.000
_cell.length_c   1.000
_cell.angle_alpha   90.00
_cell.angle_beta   90.00
_cell.angle_gamma   90.00
#
_symmetry.space_group_name_H-M   'P 1'
#
loop_
_entity.id
_entity.type
_entity.pdbx_description
1 polymer ?
#
loop_
_entity_poly.entity_id
_entity_poly.type
_entity_poly.pdbx_seq_one_letter_code
_entity_poly.pdbx_strand_id
1 'polypeptide(L)' 'KCKRESQLAAKAKKFTEKALKNAELIDLTNMKRGKFFKIIADILVNDEDFAGRLVEKGYAVKIKKKTHNWCK' A
#
# COMPACT_ATOMS: atom_id res chain seq x y z
N LYS A 1 -17.85 -2.30 13.63
CA LYS A 1 -16.74 -1.83 12.76
C LYS A 1 -15.79 -0.99 13.59
N CYS A 2 -14.50 -1.15 13.37
CA CYS A 2 -13.46 -0.61 14.20
C CYS A 2 -13.05 0.80 13.76
N LYS A 3 -13.22 1.80 14.64
CA LYS A 3 -12.94 3.20 14.29
C LYS A 3 -11.49 3.42 13.87
N ARG A 4 -10.55 2.77 14.58
CA ARG A 4 -9.11 2.85 14.29
C ARG A 4 -8.77 2.32 12.91
N GLU A 5 -9.29 1.15 12.54
CA GLU A 5 -9.10 0.56 11.21
C GLU A 5 -9.59 1.51 10.10
N SER A 6 -10.78 2.09 10.26
CA SER A 6 -11.34 3.03 9.28
C SER A 6 -10.49 4.32 9.18
N GLN A 7 -9.97 4.81 10.30
CA GLN A 7 -9.07 5.97 10.32
C GLN A 7 -7.72 5.66 9.64
N LEU A 8 -7.14 4.49 9.89
CA LEU A 8 -5.90 4.04 9.25
C LEU A 8 -6.12 3.88 7.74
N ALA A 9 -7.24 3.28 7.31
CA ALA A 9 -7.58 3.16 5.90
C ALA A 9 -7.71 4.53 5.21
N ALA A 10 -8.35 5.51 5.88
CA ALA A 10 -8.44 6.87 5.34
C ALA A 10 -7.08 7.56 5.23
N LYS A 11 -6.19 7.37 6.21
CA LYS A 11 -4.81 7.89 6.17
C LYS A 11 -3.99 7.23 5.07
N ALA A 12 -4.08 5.91 4.94
CA ALA A 12 -3.43 5.13 3.88
C ALA A 12 -3.85 5.62 2.49
N LYS A 13 -5.17 5.77 2.26
CA LYS A 13 -5.72 6.30 1.01
C LYS A 13 -5.15 7.68 0.69
N LYS A 14 -5.22 8.64 1.63
CA LYS A 14 -4.70 10.00 1.42
C LYS A 14 -3.19 10.01 1.14
N PHE A 15 -2.43 9.17 1.85
CA PHE A 15 -1.00 9.05 1.62
C PHE A 15 -0.69 8.53 0.22
N THR A 16 -1.38 7.47 -0.22
CA THR A 16 -1.22 6.92 -1.57
C THR A 16 -1.61 7.91 -2.64
N GLU A 17 -2.75 8.59 -2.52
CA GLU A 17 -3.17 9.60 -3.48
C GLU A 17 -2.16 10.74 -3.59
N LYS A 18 -1.64 11.23 -2.46
CA LYS A 18 -0.63 12.29 -2.46
C LYS A 18 0.69 11.84 -3.06
N ALA A 19 1.15 10.64 -2.73
CA ALA A 19 2.40 10.10 -3.24
C ALA A 19 2.35 9.92 -4.76
N LEU A 20 1.28 9.32 -5.29
CA LEU A 20 1.15 9.08 -6.72
C LEU A 20 0.91 10.35 -7.53
N LYS A 21 0.18 11.34 -6.98
CA LYS A 21 -0.08 12.62 -7.69
C LYS A 21 1.15 13.51 -7.80
N ASN A 22 2.07 13.41 -6.83
CA ASN A 22 3.28 14.21 -6.79
C ASN A 22 4.51 13.43 -7.30
N ALA A 23 4.32 12.19 -7.76
CA ALA A 23 5.40 11.39 -8.33
C ALA A 23 5.77 11.94 -9.70
N GLU A 24 7.07 12.05 -9.96
CA GLU A 24 7.58 12.37 -11.29
C GLU A 24 7.67 11.09 -12.13
N LEU A 25 8.10 9.99 -11.50
CA LEU A 25 8.19 8.67 -12.10
C LEU A 25 7.58 7.61 -11.18
N ILE A 26 6.81 6.69 -11.78
CA ILE A 26 6.23 5.53 -11.10
C ILE A 26 6.60 4.29 -11.91
N ASP A 27 7.47 3.46 -11.35
CA ASP A 27 7.88 2.21 -11.97
C ASP A 27 7.14 1.02 -11.35
N LEU A 28 6.67 0.14 -12.24
CA LEU A 28 5.99 -1.10 -11.90
C LEU A 28 6.90 -2.28 -12.23
N THR A 29 7.42 -2.93 -11.20
CA THR A 29 8.32 -4.10 -11.34
C THR A 29 7.62 -5.39 -10.91
N ASN A 30 8.14 -6.53 -11.36
CA ASN A 30 7.63 -7.87 -10.98
C ASN A 30 6.12 -8.06 -11.25
N MET A 31 5.62 -7.46 -12.33
CA MET A 31 4.20 -7.52 -12.69
C MET A 31 3.72 -8.96 -12.90
N LYS A 32 2.62 -9.31 -12.22
CA LYS A 32 1.99 -10.63 -12.24
C LYS A 32 0.48 -10.48 -12.39
N ARG A 33 -0.14 -11.48 -13.03
CA ARG A 33 -1.61 -11.59 -13.05
C ARG A 33 -2.09 -12.22 -11.75
N GLY A 34 -2.80 -11.43 -10.95
CA GLY A 34 -3.52 -11.86 -9.76
C GLY A 34 -4.92 -12.41 -10.08
N LYS A 35 -5.63 -12.80 -9.02
CA LYS A 35 -7.03 -13.26 -9.12
C LYS A 35 -7.91 -12.12 -9.66
N PHE A 36 -8.93 -12.48 -10.44
CA PHE A 36 -9.87 -11.53 -11.06
C PHE A 36 -9.19 -10.51 -11.98
N PHE A 37 -8.19 -10.95 -12.77
CA PHE A 37 -7.48 -10.12 -13.74
C PHE A 37 -6.78 -8.88 -13.17
N LYS A 38 -6.51 -8.85 -11.86
CA LYS A 38 -5.76 -7.75 -11.23
C LYS A 38 -4.29 -7.86 -11.59
N ILE A 39 -3.63 -6.73 -11.88
CA ILE A 39 -2.17 -6.69 -11.96
C ILE A 39 -1.62 -6.49 -10.55
N ILE A 40 -0.73 -7.37 -10.13
CA ILE A 40 0.02 -7.27 -8.90
C ILE A 40 1.45 -6.91 -9.29
N ALA A 41 1.99 -5.83 -8.73
CA ALA A 41 3.32 -5.34 -9.04
C ALA A 41 3.94 -4.74 -7.78
N ASP A 42 5.26 -4.72 -7.75
CA ASP A 42 6.01 -3.87 -6.83
C ASP A 42 6.08 -2.47 -7.44
N ILE A 43 5.95 -1.44 -6.60
CA ILE A 43 5.83 -0.05 -7.04
C ILE A 43 7.03 0.72 -6.49
N LEU A 44 7.79 1.34 -7.38
CA LEU A 44 8.80 2.33 -7.04
C LEU A 44 8.26 3.72 -7.40
N VAL A 45 8.36 4.66 -6.47
CA VAL A 45 7.98 6.07 -6.69
C VAL A 45 9.24 6.90 -6.56
N ASN A 46 9.70 7.48 -7.67
CA ASN A 46 10.99 8.18 -7.75
C ASN A 46 12.14 7.31 -7.17
N ASP A 47 12.30 6.08 -7.66
CA ASP A 47 13.29 5.09 -7.20
C ASP A 47 13.14 4.57 -5.75
N GLU A 48 12.13 5.00 -5.00
CA GLU A 48 11.88 4.53 -3.63
C GLU A 48 10.80 3.45 -3.56
N ASP A 49 11.02 2.40 -2.74
CA ASP A 49 10.02 1.37 -2.46
C ASP A 49 8.78 1.94 -1.76
N PHE A 50 7.68 1.99 -2.50
CA PHE A 50 6.43 2.56 -2.01
C PHE A 50 5.74 1.65 -0.97
N ALA A 51 5.86 0.33 -1.10
CA ALA A 51 5.29 -0.61 -0.15
C ALA A 51 6.00 -0.52 1.20
N GLY A 52 7.32 -0.39 1.21
CA GLY A 52 8.14 -0.12 2.39
C GLY A 52 7.65 1.12 3.15
N ARG A 53 7.46 2.24 2.44
CA ARG A 53 6.98 3.51 3.03
C ARG A 53 5.60 3.37 3.68
N LEU A 54 4.69 2.61 3.09
CA LEU A 54 3.38 2.33 3.69
C LEU A 54 3.51 1.54 5.00
N VAL A 55 4.44 0.58 5.05
CA VAL A 55 4.69 -0.22 6.27
C VAL A 55 5.33 0.63 7.36
N GLU A 56 6.31 1.47 7.03
CA GLU A 56 6.97 2.38 7.97
C GLU A 56 5.99 3.38 8.61
N LYS A 57 5.02 3.87 7.84
CA LYS A 57 3.96 4.76 8.34
C LYS A 57 2.86 4.03 9.13
N GLY A 58 2.91 2.69 9.22
CA GLY A 58 1.88 1.88 9.87
C GLY A 58 0.56 1.79 9.10
N TYR A 59 0.57 2.10 7.80
CA TYR A 59 -0.59 2.03 6.91
C TYR A 59 -0.74 0.68 6.23
N ALA A 60 0.34 -0.09 6.15
CA ALA A 60 0.35 -1.45 5.64
C ALA A 60 1.10 -2.38 6.60
N VAL A 61 0.88 -3.67 6.45
CA VAL A 61 1.61 -4.71 7.18
C VAL A 61 2.17 -5.73 6.20
N LYS A 62 3.37 -6.23 6.48
CA LYS A 62 3.90 -7.39 5.75
C LYS A 62 3.01 -8.60 6.04
N ILE A 63 2.50 -9.24 5.00
CA ILE A 63 1.61 -10.39 5.11
C ILE A 63 2.43 -11.59 5.65
N LYS A 64 2.39 -11.80 6.97
CA LYS A 64 2.96 -12.99 7.63
C LYS A 64 1.93 -14.10 7.83
N LYS A 65 0.63 -13.77 7.86
CA LYS A 65 -0.52 -14.67 8.05
C LYS A 65 -1.69 -14.21 7.18
N LYS A 66 -2.68 -15.08 6.94
CA LYS A 66 -3.88 -14.77 6.12
C LYS A 66 -4.71 -13.59 6.65
N THR A 67 -4.63 -13.26 7.94
CA THR A 67 -5.36 -12.15 8.55
C THR A 67 -4.48 -11.36 9.51
N HIS A 68 -4.69 -10.03 9.55
CA HIS A 68 -4.11 -9.11 10.52
C HIS A 68 -5.25 -8.41 11.28
N ASN A 69 -5.13 -8.27 12.59
CA ASN A 69 -6.14 -7.61 13.42
C ASN A 69 -5.82 -6.10 13.54
N TRP A 70 -6.53 -5.29 12.75
CA TRP A 70 -6.37 -3.83 12.70
C TRP A 70 -6.98 -3.07 13.89
N CYS A 71 -7.60 -3.79 14.85
CA CYS A 71 -8.28 -3.20 15.99
C CYS A 71 -7.51 -3.19 17.29
N LYS A 72 -6.32 -3.80 17.30
CA LYS A 72 -5.44 -3.82 18.45
C LYS A 72 -4.43 -2.67 18.38
#